data_AF-A0A417UDZ6-F1
#
_entry.id   AF-A0A417UDZ6-F1
#
_cell.length_a   1.000
_cell.length_b   1.000
_cell.length_c   1.000
_cell.angle_alpha   90.00
_cell.angle_beta   90.00
_cell.angle_gamma   90.00
#
_symmetry.space_group_name_H-M   'P 1'
#
loop_
_entity.id
_entity.type
_entity.pdbx_description
1 polymer ?
#
loop_
_entity_poly.entity_id
_entity_poly.type
_entity_poly.pdbx_seq_one_letter_code
_entity_poly.pdbx_strand_id
1 'polypeptide(L)'
;MKKYRMKISELCFYVFFCSLLFAKGIGLYDGQVLFKALLGVALIAFGGKLLLTRYRVWELAVHIGLLILGVIIYYTSHEKGAFLVILLLCALKNMNLDKVFKAGAITWTLSFVGLFFMTSAHIIRSPFKVHARLGMGRIIRWSLGYAHPNVLHISYLVLVCFLVYILRKKFRYYYLILFEAGNLFVFMYSLSTTGFLVTTALLILVLYWNIRKKFCVVEQMLIQLCLPLCLFLSYGAPVLLKGKAFIVVNKILNTRLELSKWFLENLPIRLFGNDTTKAVTAVRTMDNSYVFALITYGLLFVFFMVIAYLGIIYRKTKEQDGMALCLILSCLIAGLTEPFLFNTSFKNVSLLFIGTQLFSEDNESDHKRIGWKFDGEINIILPDIFGMLLKIWKTICKYRVKLLMVSILGSLAVGALLYRTAEDPVRYLLPRKAFEYTDDLEESYYLRSKEDIQEKGDKILGFESPQTEMVAFKGNIATVERFRNTVSGGIWGGVLTFVIGAILVYLKVTFGNGVLKHEE
;
A
#
# COMPACT_ATOMS: atom_id res chain seq x y z
N MET A 1 20.05 -20.15 -17.35
CA MET A 1 19.41 -20.37 -16.03
C MET A 1 20.37 -19.89 -14.95
N LYS A 2 19.89 -19.22 -13.90
CA LYS A 2 20.76 -18.69 -12.85
C LYS A 2 20.54 -19.48 -11.55
N LYS A 3 21.63 -19.94 -10.93
CA LYS A 3 21.59 -20.68 -9.67
C LYS A 3 21.56 -19.67 -8.52
N TYR A 4 20.53 -19.74 -7.69
CA TYR A 4 20.46 -19.00 -6.44
C TYR A 4 20.66 -19.96 -5.28
N ARG A 5 21.69 -19.71 -4.47
CA ARG A 5 21.89 -20.38 -3.19
C ARG A 5 21.12 -19.63 -2.12
N MET A 6 20.22 -20.32 -1.44
CA MET A 6 19.49 -19.78 -0.30
C MET A 6 19.16 -20.88 0.71
N LYS A 7 19.02 -20.49 1.97
CA LYS A 7 18.61 -21.41 3.04
C LYS A 7 17.12 -21.72 2.92
N ILE A 8 16.71 -22.90 3.39
CA ILE A 8 15.29 -23.29 3.43
C ILE A 8 14.51 -22.32 4.31
N SER A 9 15.09 -21.91 5.44
CA SER A 9 14.50 -20.90 6.32
C SER A 9 14.23 -19.58 5.59
N GLU A 10 15.16 -19.09 4.76
CA GLU A 10 14.93 -17.89 3.93
C GLU A 10 13.79 -18.10 2.94
N LEU A 11 13.70 -19.26 2.30
CA LEU A 11 12.63 -19.57 1.35
C LEU A 11 11.26 -19.57 2.04
N CYS A 12 11.16 -20.22 3.18
CA CYS A 12 9.97 -20.22 4.03
C CYS A 12 9.53 -18.79 4.39
N PHE A 13 10.48 -17.91 4.74
CA PHE A 13 10.17 -16.49 4.96
C PHE A 13 9.60 -15.82 3.71
N TYR A 14 10.22 -15.99 2.54
CA TYR A 14 9.72 -15.34 1.32
C TYR A 14 8.35 -15.87 0.90
N VAL A 15 8.06 -17.16 1.08
CA VAL A 15 6.70 -17.69 0.84
C VAL A 15 5.70 -17.06 1.79
N PHE A 16 6.00 -16.99 3.10
CA PHE A 16 5.15 -16.33 4.08
C PHE A 16 4.90 -14.84 3.74
N PHE A 17 5.98 -14.09 3.50
CA PHE A 17 5.93 -12.66 3.28
C PHE A 17 5.27 -12.32 1.93
N CYS A 18 5.72 -12.93 0.83
CA CYS A 18 5.21 -12.61 -0.50
C CYS A 18 3.77 -13.07 -0.71
N SER A 19 3.33 -14.21 -0.13
CA SER A 19 1.93 -14.65 -0.27
C SER A 19 0.95 -13.66 0.35
N LEU A 20 1.21 -13.18 1.57
CA LEU A 20 0.33 -12.22 2.25
C LEU A 20 0.42 -10.82 1.62
N LEU A 21 1.64 -10.41 1.26
CA LEU A 21 1.86 -9.15 0.58
C LEU A 21 1.17 -9.12 -0.80
N PHE A 22 1.27 -10.21 -1.58
CA PHE A 22 0.60 -10.36 -2.87
C PHE A 22 -0.93 -10.35 -2.72
N ALA A 23 -1.46 -11.17 -1.79
CA ALA A 23 -2.91 -11.26 -1.55
C ALA A 23 -3.54 -9.88 -1.34
N LYS A 24 -2.88 -9.05 -0.53
CA LYS A 24 -3.35 -7.70 -0.23
C LYS A 24 -3.02 -6.69 -1.31
N GLY A 25 -1.92 -6.91 -2.04
CA GLY A 25 -1.55 -6.15 -3.22
C GLY A 25 -2.60 -6.25 -4.32
N ILE A 26 -3.23 -7.42 -4.52
CA ILE A 26 -4.35 -7.59 -5.47
C ILE A 26 -5.73 -7.25 -4.88
N GLY A 27 -5.78 -6.65 -3.70
CA GLY A 27 -7.03 -6.15 -3.10
C GLY A 27 -7.87 -7.18 -2.34
N LEU A 28 -7.36 -8.40 -2.10
CA LEU A 28 -8.11 -9.38 -1.29
C LEU A 28 -8.27 -8.89 0.15
N TYR A 29 -9.42 -9.19 0.74
CA TYR A 29 -9.73 -8.86 2.13
C TYR A 29 -10.15 -10.10 2.91
N ASP A 30 -10.19 -9.95 4.24
CA ASP A 30 -10.51 -11.06 5.13
C ASP A 30 -11.92 -11.59 4.88
N GLY A 31 -12.12 -12.90 5.05
CA GLY A 31 -13.37 -13.58 4.71
C GLY A 31 -13.40 -14.25 3.33
N GLN A 32 -12.65 -13.74 2.35
CA GLN A 32 -12.58 -14.34 1.01
C GLN A 32 -11.86 -15.69 1.01
N VAL A 33 -12.38 -16.67 0.25
CA VAL A 33 -11.84 -18.04 0.19
C VAL A 33 -10.38 -18.03 -0.27
N LEU A 34 -10.06 -17.26 -1.32
CA LEU A 34 -8.70 -17.15 -1.85
C LEU A 34 -7.73 -16.52 -0.81
N PHE A 35 -8.19 -15.54 -0.04
CA PHE A 35 -7.38 -14.95 1.04
C PHE A 35 -7.08 -15.98 2.13
N LYS A 36 -8.09 -16.76 2.55
CA LYS A 36 -7.91 -17.83 3.55
C LYS A 36 -6.91 -18.90 3.07
N ALA A 37 -6.97 -19.29 1.80
CA ALA A 37 -6.02 -20.25 1.22
C ALA A 37 -4.58 -19.72 1.25
N LEU A 38 -4.35 -18.48 0.80
CA LEU A 38 -3.03 -17.85 0.82
C LEU A 38 -2.51 -17.65 2.25
N LEU A 39 -3.39 -17.31 3.19
CA LEU A 39 -3.05 -17.25 4.61
C LEU A 39 -2.62 -18.61 5.16
N GLY A 40 -3.32 -19.69 4.81
CA GLY A 40 -2.93 -21.06 5.19
C GLY A 40 -1.52 -21.43 4.70
N VAL A 41 -1.23 -21.17 3.41
CA VAL A 41 0.10 -21.36 2.83
C VAL A 41 1.16 -20.53 3.58
N ALA A 42 0.85 -19.27 3.88
CA ALA A 42 1.75 -18.39 4.61
C ALA A 42 2.04 -18.91 6.03
N LEU A 43 1.02 -19.39 6.76
CA LEU A 43 1.20 -19.92 8.11
C LEU A 43 2.02 -21.21 8.14
N ILE A 44 1.85 -22.11 7.16
CA ILE A 44 2.69 -23.30 7.02
C ILE A 44 4.15 -22.90 6.79
N ALA A 45 4.38 -21.94 5.89
CA ALA A 45 5.71 -21.42 5.61
C ALA A 45 6.32 -20.72 6.84
N PHE A 46 5.53 -19.98 7.61
CA PHE A 46 5.95 -19.39 8.88
C PHE A 46 6.37 -20.45 9.90
N GLY A 47 5.59 -21.53 10.05
CA GLY A 47 5.96 -22.66 10.91
C GLY A 47 7.29 -23.29 10.49
N GLY A 48 7.49 -23.50 9.18
CA GLY A 48 8.77 -23.96 8.63
C GLY A 48 9.92 -23.00 8.94
N LYS A 49 9.72 -21.69 8.78
CA LYS A 49 10.71 -20.66 9.14
C LYS A 49 11.08 -20.74 10.62
N LEU A 50 10.10 -20.91 11.51
CA LEU A 50 10.35 -20.99 12.94
C LEU A 50 11.19 -22.21 13.31
N LEU A 51 10.83 -23.39 12.80
CA LEU A 51 11.49 -24.66 13.12
C LEU A 51 12.94 -24.73 12.61
N LEU A 52 13.20 -24.13 11.44
CA LEU A 52 14.52 -24.16 10.79
C LEU A 52 15.47 -23.08 11.34
N THR A 53 14.94 -22.01 11.94
CA THR A 53 15.77 -20.93 12.47
C THR A 53 16.38 -21.34 13.82
N ARG A 54 17.63 -20.93 14.07
CA ARG A 54 18.30 -21.15 15.37
C ARG A 54 18.09 -19.97 16.30
N TYR A 55 17.95 -20.23 17.59
CA TYR A 55 17.68 -19.23 18.63
C TYR A 55 18.63 -19.35 19.81
N ARG A 56 19.04 -18.21 20.35
CA ARG A 56 19.52 -18.10 21.74
C ARG A 56 18.31 -18.27 22.67
N VAL A 57 18.54 -18.69 23.91
CA VAL A 57 17.46 -18.93 24.89
C VAL A 57 16.56 -17.71 25.07
N TRP A 58 17.15 -16.52 25.21
CA TRP A 58 16.38 -15.28 25.36
C TRP A 58 15.58 -14.93 24.09
N GLU A 59 16.14 -15.18 22.89
CA GLU A 59 15.43 -14.92 21.63
C GLU A 59 14.22 -15.83 21.52
N LEU A 60 14.36 -17.10 21.91
CA LEU A 60 13.26 -18.05 21.95
C LEU A 60 12.19 -17.62 22.95
N ALA A 61 12.59 -17.16 24.14
CA ALA A 61 11.65 -16.64 25.14
C ALA A 61 10.87 -15.42 24.61
N VAL A 62 11.54 -14.49 23.91
CA VAL A 62 10.88 -13.34 23.26
C VAL A 62 9.92 -13.81 22.16
N HIS A 63 10.31 -14.78 21.32
CA HIS A 63 9.43 -15.33 20.28
C HIS A 63 8.18 -15.95 20.90
N ILE A 64 8.34 -16.80 21.91
CA ILE A 64 7.23 -17.47 22.60
C ILE A 64 6.32 -16.43 23.25
N GLY A 65 6.87 -15.45 23.98
CA GLY A 65 6.10 -14.40 24.62
C GLY A 65 5.30 -13.56 23.63
N LEU A 66 5.90 -13.16 22.50
CA LEU A 66 5.20 -12.44 21.45
C LEU A 66 4.11 -13.29 20.80
N LEU A 67 4.37 -14.57 20.50
CA LEU A 67 3.38 -15.47 19.91
C LEU A 67 2.18 -15.68 20.84
N ILE A 68 2.42 -15.89 22.15
CA ILE A 68 1.35 -15.98 23.15
C ILE A 68 0.53 -14.70 23.17
N LEU A 69 1.19 -13.54 23.22
CA LEU A 69 0.51 -12.24 23.17
C LEU A 69 -0.37 -12.11 21.92
N GLY A 70 0.16 -12.45 20.75
CA GLY A 70 -0.59 -12.40 19.49
C GLY A 70 -1.80 -13.31 19.47
N VAL A 71 -1.69 -14.53 20.03
CA VAL A 71 -2.81 -15.48 20.15
C VAL A 71 -3.88 -14.94 21.10
N ILE A 72 -3.50 -14.42 22.27
CA ILE A 72 -4.45 -13.83 23.22
C ILE A 72 -5.20 -12.65 22.58
N ILE A 73 -4.49 -11.76 21.89
CA ILE A 73 -5.10 -10.63 21.18
C ILE A 73 -6.07 -11.12 20.10
N TYR A 74 -5.70 -12.13 19.32
CA TYR A 74 -6.58 -12.67 18.28
C TYR A 74 -7.87 -13.25 18.87
N TYR A 75 -7.79 -14.00 19.98
CA TYR A 75 -8.98 -14.56 20.63
C TYR A 75 -9.89 -13.50 21.26
N THR A 76 -9.31 -12.42 21.77
CA THR A 76 -10.07 -11.37 22.48
C THR A 76 -10.66 -10.32 21.53
N SER A 77 -9.98 -10.00 20.44
CA SER A 77 -10.38 -8.96 19.48
C SER A 77 -11.07 -9.49 18.23
N HIS A 78 -10.91 -10.79 17.93
CA HIS A 78 -11.27 -11.41 16.64
C HIS A 78 -10.57 -10.81 15.41
N GLU A 79 -9.62 -9.91 15.62
CA GLU A 79 -8.88 -9.21 14.57
C GLU A 79 -7.50 -9.84 14.34
N LYS A 80 -7.19 -10.15 13.09
CA LYS A 80 -5.95 -10.87 12.72
C LYS A 80 -4.72 -9.96 12.62
N GLY A 81 -4.89 -8.64 12.60
CA GLY A 81 -3.82 -7.69 12.24
C GLY A 81 -2.61 -7.73 13.17
N ALA A 82 -2.82 -7.54 14.48
CA ALA A 82 -1.72 -7.60 15.47
C ALA A 82 -1.00 -8.96 15.48
N PHE A 83 -1.76 -10.06 15.38
CA PHE A 83 -1.19 -11.40 15.31
C PHE A 83 -0.25 -11.53 14.11
N LEU A 84 -0.69 -11.14 12.92
CA LEU A 84 0.15 -11.19 11.72
C LEU A 84 1.35 -10.25 11.78
N VAL A 85 1.22 -9.07 12.39
CA VAL A 85 2.37 -8.18 12.66
C VAL A 85 3.41 -8.88 13.52
N ILE A 86 2.99 -9.55 14.60
CA ILE A 86 3.89 -10.32 15.46
C ILE A 86 4.56 -11.46 14.69
N LEU A 87 3.81 -12.20 13.86
CA LEU A 87 4.39 -13.25 13.01
C LEU A 87 5.47 -12.68 12.09
N LEU A 88 5.21 -11.51 11.47
CA LEU A 88 6.20 -10.85 10.62
C LEU A 88 7.47 -10.49 11.39
N LEU A 89 7.34 -9.90 12.57
CA LEU A 89 8.49 -9.52 13.40
C LEU A 89 9.36 -10.74 13.74
N CYS A 90 8.75 -11.84 14.17
CA CYS A 90 9.45 -13.09 14.44
C CYS A 90 10.10 -13.68 13.17
N ALA A 91 9.39 -13.66 12.04
CA ALA A 91 9.87 -14.26 10.79
C ALA A 91 11.09 -13.52 10.19
N LEU A 92 11.26 -12.22 10.50
CA LEU A 92 12.35 -11.38 9.97
C LEU A 92 13.74 -11.70 10.55
N LYS A 93 13.81 -12.58 11.56
CA LYS A 93 15.09 -13.00 12.13
C LYS A 93 16.04 -13.59 11.09
N ASN A 94 17.29 -13.13 11.10
CA ASN A 94 18.37 -13.50 10.18
C ASN A 94 18.06 -13.19 8.70
N MET A 95 17.13 -12.28 8.42
CA MET A 95 16.81 -11.89 7.05
C MET A 95 17.62 -10.65 6.64
N ASN A 96 18.16 -10.67 5.42
CA ASN A 96 18.82 -9.50 4.84
C ASN A 96 17.78 -8.49 4.36
N LEU A 97 17.73 -7.32 5.00
CA LEU A 97 16.74 -6.29 4.74
C LEU A 97 16.67 -5.86 3.26
N ASP A 98 17.82 -5.74 2.57
CA ASP A 98 17.85 -5.36 1.16
C ASP A 98 17.22 -6.41 0.24
N LYS A 99 17.40 -7.69 0.54
CA LYS A 99 16.73 -8.77 -0.20
C LYS A 99 15.22 -8.76 0.07
N VAL A 100 14.80 -8.52 1.32
CA VAL A 100 13.37 -8.44 1.70
C VAL A 100 12.67 -7.28 0.99
N PHE A 101 13.26 -6.08 0.98
CA PHE A 101 12.70 -4.93 0.26
C PHE A 101 12.63 -5.17 -1.26
N LYS A 102 13.62 -5.85 -1.86
CA LYS A 102 13.57 -6.24 -3.28
C LYS A 102 12.43 -7.21 -3.57
N ALA A 103 12.29 -8.26 -2.76
CA ALA A 103 11.20 -9.21 -2.90
C ALA A 103 9.84 -8.52 -2.72
N GLY A 104 9.72 -7.65 -1.71
CA GLY A 104 8.52 -6.85 -1.47
C GLY A 104 8.18 -5.93 -2.63
N ALA A 105 9.15 -5.21 -3.19
CA ALA A 105 8.93 -4.32 -4.32
C ALA A 105 8.48 -5.07 -5.58
N ILE A 106 9.08 -6.23 -5.89
CA ILE A 106 8.69 -7.05 -7.03
C ILE A 106 7.24 -7.53 -6.84
N THR A 107 6.95 -8.14 -5.69
CA THR A 107 5.61 -8.65 -5.36
C THR A 107 4.56 -7.54 -5.38
N TRP A 108 4.86 -6.39 -4.77
CA TRP A 108 3.94 -5.26 -4.71
C TRP A 108 3.74 -4.60 -6.08
N THR A 109 4.80 -4.46 -6.88
CA THR A 109 4.68 -3.94 -8.25
C THR A 109 3.81 -4.86 -9.07
N LEU A 110 4.08 -6.16 -9.10
CA LEU A 110 3.29 -7.12 -9.89
C LEU A 110 1.82 -7.16 -9.47
N SER A 111 1.53 -7.05 -8.17
CA SER A 111 0.17 -7.10 -7.65
C SER A 111 -0.57 -5.77 -7.78
N PHE A 112 -0.09 -4.68 -7.17
CA PHE A 112 -0.75 -3.37 -7.21
C PHE A 112 -0.80 -2.80 -8.63
N VAL A 113 0.32 -2.78 -9.36
CA VAL A 113 0.36 -2.20 -10.71
C VAL A 113 -0.43 -3.08 -11.69
N GLY A 114 -0.32 -4.41 -11.53
CA GLY A 114 -1.14 -5.36 -12.30
C GLY A 114 -2.63 -5.14 -12.10
N LEU A 115 -3.11 -5.09 -10.85
CA LEU A 115 -4.51 -4.83 -10.54
C LEU A 115 -4.96 -3.46 -11.05
N PHE A 116 -4.18 -2.41 -10.76
CA PHE A 116 -4.48 -1.04 -11.17
C PHE A 116 -4.74 -0.98 -12.68
N PHE A 117 -3.83 -1.56 -13.47
CA PHE A 117 -3.97 -1.55 -14.92
C PHE A 117 -5.15 -2.39 -15.39
N MET A 118 -5.30 -3.64 -14.91
CA MET A 118 -6.42 -4.50 -15.28
C MET A 118 -7.79 -3.86 -14.99
N THR A 119 -7.90 -3.14 -13.87
CA THR A 119 -9.13 -2.43 -13.50
C THR A 119 -9.31 -1.12 -14.27
N SER A 120 -8.23 -0.36 -14.54
CA SER A 120 -8.29 0.86 -15.35
C SER A 120 -8.65 0.58 -16.82
N ALA A 121 -8.27 -0.59 -17.35
CA ALA A 121 -8.63 -1.07 -18.67
C ALA A 121 -10.05 -1.70 -18.72
N HIS A 122 -10.81 -1.61 -17.62
CA HIS A 122 -12.14 -2.19 -17.46
C HIS A 122 -12.22 -3.73 -17.66
N ILE A 123 -11.08 -4.44 -17.59
CA ILE A 123 -11.05 -5.92 -17.65
C ILE A 123 -11.63 -6.51 -16.37
N ILE A 124 -11.32 -5.90 -15.22
CA ILE A 124 -11.87 -6.26 -13.91
C ILE A 124 -12.76 -5.12 -13.44
N ARG A 125 -13.94 -5.44 -12.87
CA ARG A 125 -14.84 -4.43 -12.32
C ARG A 125 -14.20 -3.72 -11.11
N SER A 126 -14.30 -2.39 -11.09
CA SER A 126 -13.88 -1.59 -9.94
C SER A 126 -15.06 -1.30 -9.01
N PRO A 127 -14.91 -1.51 -7.69
CA PRO A 127 -15.76 -0.86 -6.71
C PRO A 127 -15.60 0.66 -6.79
N PHE A 128 -16.65 1.38 -6.43
CA PHE A 128 -16.64 2.84 -6.36
C PHE A 128 -17.55 3.36 -5.25
N LYS A 129 -17.29 4.60 -4.81
CA LYS A 129 -18.16 5.37 -3.90
C LYS A 129 -18.38 6.78 -4.44
N VAL A 130 -19.45 7.45 -4.05
CA VAL A 130 -19.80 8.80 -4.49
C VAL A 130 -19.77 9.75 -3.31
N HIS A 131 -18.92 10.77 -3.39
CA HIS A 131 -18.74 11.76 -2.30
C HIS A 131 -18.63 13.17 -2.87
N ALA A 132 -19.14 14.15 -2.11
CA ALA A 132 -18.89 15.56 -2.39
C ALA A 132 -17.44 15.93 -2.05
N ARG A 133 -16.67 16.43 -3.02
CA ARG A 133 -15.26 16.80 -2.83
C ARG A 133 -14.87 18.04 -3.61
N LEU A 134 -13.95 18.81 -3.02
CA LEU A 134 -13.24 19.93 -3.67
C LEU A 134 -14.15 21.00 -4.31
N GLY A 135 -15.36 21.21 -3.77
CA GLY A 135 -16.33 22.16 -4.32
C GLY A 135 -16.91 21.77 -5.69
N MET A 136 -16.56 20.59 -6.23
CA MET A 136 -17.01 20.13 -7.54
C MET A 136 -18.33 19.36 -7.51
N GLY A 137 -19.03 19.36 -6.36
CA GLY A 137 -20.20 18.51 -6.13
C GLY A 137 -19.82 17.04 -5.88
N ARG A 138 -20.78 16.12 -6.07
CA ARG A 138 -20.56 14.69 -5.88
C ARG A 138 -19.88 14.07 -7.09
N ILE A 139 -18.77 13.38 -6.84
CA ILE A 139 -17.96 12.74 -7.87
C ILE A 139 -17.73 11.27 -7.50
N ILE A 140 -17.62 10.42 -8.51
CA ILE A 140 -17.20 9.02 -8.35
C ILE A 140 -15.76 8.95 -7.85
N ARG A 141 -15.54 8.17 -6.81
CA ARG A 141 -14.24 7.79 -6.28
C ARG A 141 -14.03 6.33 -6.60
N TRP A 142 -13.09 6.06 -7.49
CA TRP A 142 -12.78 4.71 -7.92
C TRP A 142 -11.81 4.06 -6.93
N SER A 143 -12.10 2.82 -6.55
CA SER A 143 -11.20 2.04 -5.68
C SER A 143 -10.21 1.18 -6.48
N LEU A 144 -10.38 1.06 -7.80
CA LEU A 144 -9.53 0.30 -8.73
C LEU A 144 -9.12 -1.09 -8.22
N GLY A 145 -10.13 -1.87 -7.81
CA GLY A 145 -9.94 -3.23 -7.31
C GLY A 145 -9.74 -3.35 -5.79
N TYR A 146 -9.59 -2.24 -5.08
CA TYR A 146 -9.58 -2.21 -3.61
C TYR A 146 -10.98 -2.04 -3.02
N ALA A 147 -11.13 -2.35 -1.73
CA ALA A 147 -12.39 -2.15 -1.00
C ALA A 147 -12.76 -0.66 -0.84
N HIS A 148 -11.77 0.23 -0.80
CA HIS A 148 -12.00 1.66 -0.59
C HIS A 148 -10.99 2.53 -1.37
N PRO A 149 -11.37 3.74 -1.83
CA PRO A 149 -10.46 4.62 -2.56
C PRO A 149 -9.25 5.07 -1.73
N ASN A 150 -9.38 5.18 -0.40
CA ASN A 150 -8.22 5.50 0.45
C ASN A 150 -7.20 4.36 0.46
N VAL A 151 -7.66 3.11 0.47
CA VAL A 151 -6.80 1.92 0.46
C VAL A 151 -6.01 1.83 -0.83
N LEU A 152 -6.61 2.20 -1.97
CA LEU A 152 -5.90 2.36 -3.25
C LEU A 152 -4.72 3.32 -3.11
N HIS A 153 -4.94 4.49 -2.51
CA HIS A 153 -3.90 5.51 -2.37
C HIS A 153 -2.79 5.09 -1.40
N ILE A 154 -3.14 4.46 -0.27
CA ILE A 154 -2.14 3.89 0.64
C ILE A 154 -1.32 2.82 -0.08
N SER A 155 -1.93 1.98 -0.91
CA SER A 155 -1.19 0.97 -1.67
C SER A 155 -0.17 1.61 -2.62
N TYR A 156 -0.46 2.80 -3.16
CA TYR A 156 0.53 3.59 -3.90
C TYR A 156 1.67 4.10 -3.00
N LEU A 157 1.38 4.63 -1.81
CA LEU A 157 2.40 5.00 -0.82
C LEU A 157 3.35 3.83 -0.52
N VAL A 158 2.82 2.63 -0.32
CA VAL A 158 3.61 1.41 -0.08
C VAL A 158 4.55 1.10 -1.25
N LEU A 159 4.05 1.24 -2.49
CA LEU A 159 4.89 1.08 -3.69
C LEU A 159 6.05 2.08 -3.69
N VAL A 160 5.75 3.36 -3.44
CA VAL A 160 6.77 4.43 -3.37
C VAL A 160 7.79 4.11 -2.27
N CYS A 161 7.35 3.68 -1.09
CA CYS A 161 8.26 3.30 -0.01
C CYS A 161 9.25 2.19 -0.42
N PHE A 162 8.77 1.13 -1.08
CA PHE A 162 9.63 0.06 -1.60
C PHE A 162 10.64 0.57 -2.63
N LEU A 163 10.18 1.37 -3.61
CA LEU A 163 11.03 1.89 -4.67
C LEU A 163 12.08 2.88 -4.15
N VAL A 164 11.67 3.79 -3.27
CA VAL A 164 12.55 4.75 -2.58
C VAL A 164 13.65 4.00 -1.81
N TYR A 165 13.30 2.94 -1.08
CA TYR A 165 14.27 2.10 -0.40
C TYR A 165 15.25 1.43 -1.38
N ILE A 166 14.77 0.86 -2.49
CA ILE A 166 15.67 0.18 -3.44
C ILE A 166 16.62 1.16 -4.12
N LEU A 167 16.11 2.36 -4.42
CA LEU A 167 16.90 3.39 -5.09
C LEU A 167 17.96 3.98 -4.16
N ARG A 168 17.65 4.29 -2.89
CA ARG A 168 18.60 4.79 -1.86
C ARG A 168 19.68 5.71 -2.44
N LYS A 169 20.92 5.22 -2.61
CA LYS A 169 22.08 5.96 -3.10
C LYS A 169 21.99 6.37 -4.57
N LYS A 170 21.15 5.71 -5.37
CA LYS A 170 20.88 5.98 -6.79
C LYS A 170 19.68 6.90 -6.98
N PHE A 171 19.03 7.35 -5.90
CA PHE A 171 17.90 8.25 -5.98
C PHE A 171 18.31 9.60 -6.57
N ARG A 172 17.48 10.16 -7.44
CA ARG A 172 17.73 11.38 -8.23
C ARG A 172 16.44 12.19 -8.31
N TYR A 173 16.54 13.50 -8.55
CA TYR A 173 15.42 14.42 -8.53
C TYR A 173 14.28 14.06 -9.51
N TYR A 174 14.59 13.48 -10.67
CA TYR A 174 13.56 13.06 -11.62
C TYR A 174 12.68 11.91 -11.10
N TYR A 175 13.16 11.10 -10.14
CA TYR A 175 12.30 10.10 -9.49
C TYR A 175 11.25 10.76 -8.59
N LEU A 176 11.53 11.94 -8.01
CA LEU A 176 10.52 12.71 -7.27
C LEU A 176 9.40 13.14 -8.21
N ILE A 177 9.76 13.71 -9.37
CA ILE A 177 8.78 14.13 -10.38
C ILE A 177 7.96 12.92 -10.85
N LEU A 178 8.62 11.78 -11.10
CA LEU A 178 7.93 10.56 -11.53
C LEU A 178 6.97 10.02 -10.47
N PHE A 179 7.40 9.96 -9.19
CA PHE A 179 6.56 9.48 -8.10
C PHE A 179 5.44 10.47 -7.76
N GLU A 180 5.66 11.77 -7.89
CA GLU A 180 4.59 12.75 -7.70
C GLU A 180 3.59 12.75 -8.86
N ALA A 181 4.05 12.53 -10.10
CA ALA A 181 3.16 12.33 -11.25
C ALA A 181 2.28 11.08 -11.06
N GLY A 182 2.85 9.99 -10.55
CA GLY A 182 2.09 8.79 -10.18
C GLY A 182 1.14 9.04 -9.00
N ASN A 183 1.54 9.84 -8.02
CA ASN A 183 0.70 10.25 -6.89
C ASN A 183 -0.53 11.01 -7.36
N LEU A 184 -0.36 11.99 -8.26
CA LEU A 184 -1.44 12.74 -8.92
C LEU A 184 -2.34 11.82 -9.76
N PHE A 185 -1.76 10.88 -10.49
CA PHE A 185 -2.53 9.94 -11.30
C PHE A 185 -3.42 9.04 -10.44
N VAL A 186 -2.91 8.50 -9.34
CA VAL A 186 -3.72 7.73 -8.38
C VAL A 186 -4.75 8.63 -7.69
N PHE A 187 -4.38 9.87 -7.34
CA PHE A 187 -5.28 10.85 -6.74
C PHE A 187 -6.48 11.17 -7.63
N MET A 188 -6.26 11.27 -8.95
CA MET A 188 -7.32 11.52 -9.92
C MET A 188 -8.45 10.50 -9.78
N TYR A 189 -8.16 9.25 -9.43
CA TYR A 189 -9.14 8.19 -9.20
C TYR A 189 -9.66 8.13 -7.76
N SER A 190 -8.73 8.13 -6.79
CA SER A 190 -9.06 7.91 -5.38
C SER A 190 -9.77 9.11 -4.73
N LEU A 191 -9.42 10.33 -5.19
CA LEU A 191 -9.69 11.61 -4.55
C LEU A 191 -9.40 11.57 -3.04
N SER A 192 -8.38 10.82 -2.63
CA SER A 192 -7.95 10.68 -1.24
C SER A 192 -6.94 11.77 -0.89
N THR A 193 -7.41 12.85 -0.27
CA THR A 193 -6.56 13.99 0.12
C THR A 193 -5.49 13.58 1.12
N THR A 194 -5.83 12.73 2.09
CA THR A 194 -4.87 12.23 3.09
C THR A 194 -3.80 11.35 2.47
N GLY A 195 -4.18 10.40 1.60
CA GLY A 195 -3.22 9.53 0.91
C GLY A 195 -2.25 10.33 0.02
N PHE A 196 -2.78 11.34 -0.70
CA PHE A 196 -1.99 12.25 -1.51
C PHE A 196 -0.99 13.05 -0.67
N LEU A 197 -1.46 13.69 0.41
CA LEU A 197 -0.62 14.52 1.28
C LEU A 197 0.49 13.72 1.95
N VAL A 198 0.20 12.50 2.44
CA VAL A 198 1.23 11.69 3.10
C VAL A 198 2.28 11.17 2.11
N THR A 199 1.87 10.81 0.89
CA THR A 199 2.82 10.45 -0.18
C THR A 199 3.69 11.64 -0.57
N THR A 200 3.10 12.84 -0.69
CA THR A 200 3.85 14.06 -0.96
C THR A 200 4.83 14.37 0.17
N ALA A 201 4.40 14.23 1.44
CA ALA A 201 5.25 14.43 2.60
C ALA A 201 6.45 13.46 2.61
N LEU A 202 6.25 12.18 2.26
CA LEU A 202 7.35 11.23 2.06
C LEU A 202 8.36 11.74 1.03
N LEU A 203 7.89 12.20 -0.15
CA LEU A 203 8.76 12.68 -1.21
C LEU A 203 9.51 13.96 -0.81
N ILE A 204 8.88 14.85 -0.04
CA ILE A 204 9.51 16.05 0.55
C ILE A 204 10.60 15.63 1.54
N LEU A 205 10.34 14.66 2.42
CA LEU A 205 11.35 14.15 3.37
C LEU A 205 12.53 13.53 2.63
N VAL A 206 12.28 12.77 1.55
CA VAL A 206 13.33 12.18 0.71
C VAL A 206 14.13 13.26 -0.02
N LEU A 207 13.48 14.30 -0.56
CA LEU A 207 14.15 15.45 -1.17
C LEU A 207 15.05 16.16 -0.14
N TYR A 208 14.50 16.44 1.04
CA TYR A 208 15.21 17.06 2.15
C TYR A 208 16.47 16.27 2.53
N TRP A 209 16.34 14.96 2.69
CA TRP A 209 17.47 14.09 3.00
C TRP A 209 18.53 14.09 1.90
N ASN A 210 18.13 14.06 0.63
CA ASN A 210 19.09 14.09 -0.49
C ASN A 210 19.92 15.38 -0.52
N ILE A 211 19.36 16.49 -0.05
CA ILE A 211 20.05 17.78 0.06
C ILE A 211 20.95 17.79 1.32
N ARG A 212 20.40 17.46 2.49
CA ARG A 212 21.09 17.61 3.79
C ARG A 212 22.14 16.54 4.05
N LYS A 213 21.85 15.27 3.74
CA LYS A 213 22.70 14.08 3.93
C LYS A 213 23.18 13.75 5.36
N LYS A 214 23.09 14.70 6.29
CA LYS A 214 23.38 14.54 7.73
C LYS A 214 22.44 15.43 8.54
N PHE A 215 22.05 14.93 9.71
CA PHE A 215 21.15 15.61 10.63
C PHE A 215 21.90 16.34 11.74
N CYS A 216 21.56 17.61 11.99
CA CYS A 216 21.98 18.36 13.16
C CYS A 216 21.18 17.93 14.42
N VAL A 217 21.63 18.36 15.60
CA VAL A 217 21.01 17.98 16.88
C VAL A 217 19.53 18.35 16.94
N VAL A 218 19.15 19.53 16.43
CA VAL A 218 17.76 19.98 16.39
C VAL A 218 16.91 19.08 15.50
N GLU A 219 17.39 18.73 14.31
CA GLU A 219 16.69 17.79 13.41
C GLU A 219 16.55 16.42 14.06
N GLN A 220 17.58 15.93 14.74
CA GLN A 220 17.54 14.67 15.47
C GLN A 220 16.47 14.70 16.57
N MET A 221 16.36 15.80 17.33
CA MET A 221 15.30 15.99 18.33
C MET A 221 13.90 16.00 17.69
N LEU A 222 13.71 16.71 16.58
CA LEU A 222 12.44 16.75 15.85
C LEU A 222 12.03 15.36 15.33
N ILE A 223 13.00 14.58 14.83
CA ILE A 223 12.78 13.20 14.39
C ILE A 223 12.29 12.33 15.56
N GLN A 224 12.88 12.47 16.76
CA GLN A 224 12.41 11.74 17.95
C GLN A 224 11.01 12.15 18.39
N LEU A 225 10.63 13.42 18.19
CA LEU A 225 9.31 13.94 18.57
C LEU A 225 8.17 13.47 17.64
N CYS A 226 8.48 12.92 16.47
CA CYS A 226 7.44 12.52 15.51
C CYS A 226 6.47 11.47 16.09
N LEU A 227 6.97 10.40 16.71
CA LEU A 227 6.10 9.38 17.31
C LEU A 227 5.30 9.92 18.49
N PRO A 228 5.92 10.57 19.51
CA PRO A 228 5.18 11.24 20.59
C PRO A 228 4.09 12.18 20.09
N LEU A 229 4.36 12.97 19.05
CA LEU A 229 3.36 13.85 18.45
C LEU A 229 2.20 13.06 17.82
N CYS A 230 2.49 11.95 17.12
CA CYS A 230 1.43 11.10 16.57
C CYS A 230 0.56 10.47 17.67
N LEU A 231 1.17 10.05 18.78
CA LEU A 231 0.44 9.51 19.94
C LEU A 231 -0.38 10.60 20.63
N PHE A 232 0.18 11.81 20.77
CA PHE A 232 -0.54 12.96 21.33
C PHE A 232 -1.76 13.31 20.46
N LEU A 233 -1.59 13.42 19.14
CA LEU A 233 -2.71 13.72 18.22
C LEU A 233 -3.79 12.62 18.22
N SER A 234 -3.41 11.37 18.50
CA SER A 234 -4.32 10.23 18.54
C SER A 234 -5.06 10.06 19.87
N TYR A 235 -4.40 10.32 21.00
CA TYR A 235 -4.95 10.04 22.34
C TYR A 235 -5.17 11.30 23.17
N GLY A 236 -4.18 12.20 23.19
CA GLY A 236 -4.21 13.41 24.01
C GLY A 236 -5.11 14.49 23.42
N ALA A 237 -4.93 14.82 22.14
CA ALA A 237 -5.67 15.87 21.46
C ALA A 237 -7.20 15.67 21.48
N PRO A 238 -7.76 14.46 21.27
CA PRO A 238 -9.21 14.25 21.34
C PRO A 238 -9.81 14.52 22.72
N VAL A 239 -9.06 14.24 23.79
CA VAL A 239 -9.54 14.32 25.19
C VAL A 239 -9.24 15.68 25.82
N LEU A 240 -8.08 16.25 25.52
CA LEU A 240 -7.57 17.47 26.16
C LEU A 240 -7.97 18.76 25.45
N LEU A 241 -8.11 18.75 24.11
CA LEU A 241 -8.46 19.97 23.36
C LEU A 241 -9.95 20.29 23.51
N LYS A 242 -10.27 21.56 23.75
CA LYS A 242 -11.64 22.08 23.86
C LYS A 242 -11.82 23.35 23.02
N GLY A 243 -13.07 23.69 22.70
CA GLY A 243 -13.43 24.92 22.00
C GLY A 243 -12.78 25.07 20.63
N LYS A 244 -12.25 26.27 20.32
CA LYS A 244 -11.68 26.60 19.00
C LYS A 244 -10.53 25.68 18.59
N ALA A 245 -9.67 25.29 19.53
CA ALA A 245 -8.52 24.42 19.24
C ALA A 245 -8.97 23.04 18.75
N PHE A 246 -10.00 22.46 19.36
CA PHE A 246 -10.58 21.18 18.93
C PHE A 246 -11.13 21.29 17.50
N ILE A 247 -11.89 22.34 17.20
CA ILE A 247 -12.50 22.55 15.87
C ILE A 247 -11.43 22.66 14.78
N VAL A 248 -10.36 23.43 15.04
CA VAL A 248 -9.25 23.60 14.08
C VAL A 248 -8.54 22.27 13.81
N VAL A 249 -8.16 21.54 14.86
CA VAL A 249 -7.46 20.26 14.70
C VAL A 249 -8.37 19.20 14.06
N ASN A 250 -9.67 19.16 14.43
CA ASN A 250 -10.65 18.26 13.84
C ASN A 250 -10.83 18.52 12.34
N LYS A 251 -10.81 19.79 11.92
CA LYS A 251 -10.85 20.17 10.50
C LYS A 251 -9.59 19.70 9.75
N ILE A 252 -8.41 19.88 10.35
CA ILE A 252 -7.13 19.42 9.76
C ILE A 252 -7.13 17.89 9.59
N LEU A 253 -7.62 17.16 10.60
CA LEU A 253 -7.67 15.69 10.56
C LEU A 253 -8.90 15.12 9.84
N ASN A 254 -9.73 15.97 9.22
CA ASN A 254 -11.00 15.61 8.56
C ASN A 254 -11.88 14.73 9.46
N THR A 255 -12.38 15.27 10.57
CA THR A 255 -13.31 14.64 11.54
C THR A 255 -12.77 13.43 12.31
N ARG A 256 -11.56 12.96 12.02
CA ARG A 256 -10.93 11.82 12.72
C ARG A 256 -10.66 12.07 14.20
N LEU A 257 -10.45 13.33 14.60
CA LEU A 257 -10.24 13.67 16.00
C LEU A 257 -11.51 13.40 16.82
N GLU A 258 -12.65 13.77 16.27
CA GLU A 258 -13.98 13.53 16.86
C GLU A 258 -14.33 12.05 16.94
N LEU A 259 -14.07 11.29 15.86
CA LEU A 259 -14.23 9.84 15.87
C LEU A 259 -13.33 9.17 16.93
N SER A 260 -12.07 9.61 17.02
CA SER A 260 -11.12 9.13 18.03
C SER A 260 -11.61 9.41 19.45
N LYS A 261 -12.13 10.62 19.69
CA LYS A 261 -12.73 10.99 20.98
C LYS A 261 -13.86 10.04 21.36
N TRP A 262 -14.79 9.79 20.42
CA TRP A 262 -15.93 8.92 20.67
C TRP A 262 -15.48 7.51 21.10
N PHE A 263 -14.52 6.90 20.40
CA PHE A 263 -14.04 5.56 20.75
C PHE A 263 -13.30 5.53 22.09
N LEU A 264 -12.52 6.56 22.42
CA LEU A 264 -11.79 6.64 23.69
C LEU A 264 -12.73 6.84 24.90
N GLU A 265 -13.86 7.53 24.71
CA GLU A 265 -14.83 7.77 25.79
C GLU A 265 -15.85 6.63 25.95
N ASN A 266 -16.17 5.90 24.88
CA ASN A 266 -17.26 4.91 24.88
C ASN A 266 -16.78 3.45 24.94
N LEU A 267 -15.51 3.16 24.69
CA LEU A 267 -14.97 1.79 24.75
C LEU A 267 -13.91 1.65 25.85
N PRO A 268 -13.95 0.56 26.64
CA PRO A 268 -13.00 0.36 27.73
C PRO A 268 -11.60 0.06 27.17
N ILE A 269 -10.56 0.66 27.74
CA ILE A 269 -9.17 0.31 27.41
C ILE A 269 -8.77 -0.91 28.24
N ARG A 270 -8.47 -2.04 27.58
CA ARG A 270 -8.06 -3.30 28.24
C ARG A 270 -6.60 -3.64 27.93
N LEU A 271 -6.01 -4.50 28.76
CA LEU A 271 -4.62 -4.95 28.58
C LEU A 271 -4.40 -5.70 27.26
N PHE A 272 -5.37 -6.55 26.88
CA PHE A 272 -5.31 -7.42 25.68
C PHE A 272 -6.29 -7.01 24.57
N GLY A 273 -6.96 -5.86 24.71
CA GLY A 273 -7.88 -5.34 23.70
C GLY A 273 -9.32 -5.79 23.87
N ASN A 274 -10.15 -5.46 22.88
CA ASN A 274 -11.60 -5.70 22.87
C ASN A 274 -12.07 -6.12 21.47
N ASP A 275 -13.19 -6.84 21.43
CA ASP A 275 -13.95 -7.02 20.19
C ASP A 275 -14.68 -5.72 19.82
N THR A 276 -14.25 -5.12 18.71
CA THR A 276 -14.81 -3.88 18.17
C THR A 276 -15.82 -4.10 17.04
N THR A 277 -16.14 -5.35 16.68
CA THR A 277 -16.96 -5.72 15.51
C THR A 277 -18.35 -5.08 15.55
N LYS A 278 -18.93 -4.92 16.76
CA LYS A 278 -20.26 -4.31 16.94
C LYS A 278 -20.23 -2.77 17.05
N ALA A 279 -19.07 -2.19 17.37
CA ALA A 279 -18.92 -0.75 17.61
C ALA A 279 -18.55 0.01 16.33
N VAL A 280 -17.85 -0.64 15.40
CA VAL A 280 -17.49 -0.07 14.10
C VAL A 280 -18.66 -0.25 13.14
N THR A 281 -19.17 0.87 12.62
CA THR A 281 -20.28 0.88 11.64
C THR A 281 -19.86 1.63 10.37
N ALA A 282 -20.69 1.59 9.32
CA ALA A 282 -20.42 2.30 8.08
C ALA A 282 -20.25 3.83 8.27
N VAL A 283 -20.82 4.39 9.35
CA VAL A 283 -20.75 5.82 9.70
C VAL A 283 -19.70 6.09 10.79
N ARG A 284 -19.37 5.10 11.61
CA ARG A 284 -18.37 5.22 12.71
C ARG A 284 -17.19 4.29 12.44
N THR A 285 -16.28 4.78 11.61
CA THR A 285 -15.03 4.09 11.27
C THR A 285 -13.91 4.52 12.20
N MET A 286 -13.07 3.57 12.60
CA MET A 286 -11.91 3.84 13.45
C MET A 286 -10.68 4.13 12.58
N ASP A 287 -10.69 5.28 11.91
CA ASP A 287 -9.71 5.67 10.88
C ASP A 287 -8.43 6.30 11.46
N ASN A 288 -7.92 5.71 12.54
CA ASN A 288 -6.64 6.04 13.18
C ASN A 288 -6.00 4.75 13.71
N SER A 289 -4.83 4.39 13.17
CA SER A 289 -4.11 3.16 13.53
C SER A 289 -3.76 3.05 15.01
N TYR A 290 -3.50 4.18 15.68
CA TYR A 290 -3.09 4.21 17.07
C TYR A 290 -4.28 3.94 17.99
N VAL A 291 -5.40 4.67 17.77
CA VAL A 291 -6.65 4.44 18.51
C VAL A 291 -7.15 3.01 18.27
N PHE A 292 -7.08 2.54 17.03
CA PHE A 292 -7.38 1.16 16.68
C PHE A 292 -6.52 0.15 17.43
N ALA A 293 -5.20 0.33 17.46
CA ALA A 293 -4.34 -0.56 18.22
C ALA A 293 -4.64 -0.52 19.73
N LEU A 294 -4.91 0.65 20.31
CA LEU A 294 -5.16 0.78 21.75
C LEU A 294 -6.47 0.09 22.17
N ILE A 295 -7.55 0.33 21.42
CA ILE A 295 -8.87 -0.21 21.75
C ILE A 295 -8.99 -1.69 21.37
N THR A 296 -8.54 -2.04 20.16
CA THR A 296 -8.74 -3.39 19.59
C THR A 296 -7.63 -4.36 20.01
N TYR A 297 -6.36 -3.93 20.02
CA TYR A 297 -5.22 -4.82 20.35
C TYR A 297 -4.73 -4.71 21.79
N GLY A 298 -5.13 -3.65 22.49
CA GLY A 298 -4.87 -3.47 23.91
C GLY A 298 -3.55 -2.77 24.22
N LEU A 299 -3.45 -2.39 25.50
CA LEU A 299 -2.36 -1.58 26.02
C LEU A 299 -0.99 -2.26 25.87
N LEU A 300 -0.91 -3.58 26.07
CA LEU A 300 0.36 -4.31 26.05
C LEU A 300 0.98 -4.32 24.65
N PHE A 301 0.16 -4.52 23.60
CA PHE A 301 0.62 -4.46 22.22
C PHE A 301 1.10 -3.06 21.84
N VAL A 302 0.33 -2.02 22.19
CA VAL A 302 0.70 -0.63 21.93
C VAL A 302 2.01 -0.28 22.61
N PHE A 303 2.18 -0.64 23.88
CA PHE A 303 3.40 -0.37 24.64
C PHE A 303 4.63 -1.01 23.99
N PHE A 304 4.52 -2.30 23.62
CA PHE A 304 5.57 -3.00 22.88
C PHE A 304 5.93 -2.28 21.57
N MET A 305 4.93 -1.94 20.75
CA MET A 305 5.17 -1.27 19.46
C MET A 305 5.78 0.13 19.66
N VAL A 306 5.34 0.90 20.66
CA VAL A 306 5.90 2.22 20.96
C VAL A 306 7.37 2.12 21.34
N ILE A 307 7.75 1.21 22.24
CA ILE A 307 9.16 0.98 22.60
C ILE A 307 9.97 0.58 21.36
N ALA A 308 9.46 -0.34 20.56
CA ALA A 308 10.13 -0.79 19.35
C ALA A 308 10.36 0.36 18.35
N TYR A 309 9.36 1.22 18.14
CA TYR A 309 9.48 2.40 17.28
C TYR A 309 10.44 3.45 17.84
N LEU A 310 10.37 3.77 19.13
CA LEU A 310 11.33 4.71 19.75
C LEU A 310 12.77 4.19 19.59
N GLY A 311 13.00 2.90 19.82
CA GLY A 311 14.31 2.27 19.67
C GLY A 311 14.87 2.33 18.24
N ILE A 312 14.07 1.99 17.23
CA ILE A 312 14.52 2.06 15.82
C ILE A 312 14.74 3.50 15.37
N ILE A 313 13.87 4.45 15.76
CA ILE A 313 14.02 5.86 15.40
C ILE A 313 15.31 6.41 16.01
N TYR A 314 15.55 6.15 17.31
CA TYR A 314 16.79 6.53 17.98
C TYR A 314 18.03 5.97 17.30
N ARG A 315 18.06 4.65 17.06
CA ARG A 315 19.21 4.00 16.43
C ARG A 315 19.46 4.53 15.02
N LYS A 316 18.42 4.62 14.18
CA LYS A 316 18.55 5.09 12.79
C LYS A 316 18.92 6.57 12.70
N THR A 317 18.54 7.38 13.69
CA THR A 317 18.98 8.76 13.83
C THR A 317 20.48 8.84 14.15
N LYS A 318 20.97 8.01 15.07
CA LYS A 318 22.41 7.91 15.37
C LYS A 318 23.22 7.40 14.19
N GLU A 319 22.72 6.39 13.48
CA GLU A 319 23.35 5.83 12.27
C GLU A 319 23.31 6.79 11.06
N GLN A 320 22.58 7.90 11.14
CA GLN A 320 22.34 8.82 10.02
C GLN A 320 21.74 8.09 8.80
N ASP A 321 20.87 7.10 9.04
CA ASP A 321 20.14 6.38 7.98
C ASP A 321 18.86 7.14 7.62
N GLY A 322 19.04 8.31 7.00
CA GLY A 322 17.92 9.20 6.69
C GLY A 322 16.91 8.61 5.72
N MET A 323 17.31 7.68 4.85
CA MET A 323 16.37 6.98 3.96
C MET A 323 15.42 6.09 4.77
N ALA A 324 15.93 5.29 5.72
CA ALA A 324 15.08 4.50 6.60
C ALA A 324 14.16 5.37 7.45
N LEU A 325 14.68 6.47 7.99
CA LEU A 325 13.88 7.43 8.77
C LEU A 325 12.76 8.05 7.95
N CYS A 326 13.01 8.48 6.71
CA CYS A 326 11.95 9.02 5.84
C CYS A 326 10.79 8.03 5.71
N LEU A 327 11.07 6.74 5.52
CA LEU A 327 10.04 5.70 5.42
C LEU A 327 9.32 5.48 6.75
N ILE A 328 10.06 5.37 7.86
CA ILE A 328 9.47 5.17 9.20
C ILE A 328 8.54 6.33 9.55
N LEU A 329 9.01 7.57 9.44
CA LEU A 329 8.24 8.77 9.78
C LEU A 329 6.99 8.88 8.90
N SER A 330 7.10 8.62 7.60
CA SER A 330 5.96 8.66 6.68
C SER A 330 4.91 7.60 7.02
N CYS A 331 5.34 6.39 7.40
CA CYS A 331 4.41 5.35 7.85
C CYS A 331 3.69 5.76 9.14
N LEU A 332 4.41 6.33 10.12
CA LEU A 332 3.81 6.82 11.37
C LEU A 332 2.76 7.92 11.11
N ILE A 333 3.10 8.91 10.29
CA ILE A 333 2.18 9.99 9.92
C ILE A 333 0.95 9.43 9.17
N ALA A 334 1.15 8.49 8.24
CA ALA A 334 0.03 7.81 7.58
C ALA A 334 -0.91 7.11 8.58
N GLY A 335 -0.38 6.62 9.71
CA GLY A 335 -1.13 5.94 10.75
C GLY A 335 -2.15 6.82 11.45
N LEU A 336 -1.96 8.14 11.44
CA LEU A 336 -2.95 9.10 11.94
C LEU A 336 -4.21 9.17 11.07
N THR A 337 -4.06 8.85 9.79
CA THR A 337 -5.11 9.06 8.79
C THR A 337 -5.85 7.79 8.41
N GLU A 338 -5.24 6.62 8.64
CA GLU A 338 -5.74 5.34 8.16
C GLU A 338 -5.33 4.20 9.12
N PRO A 339 -6.17 3.16 9.31
CA PRO A 339 -5.87 2.01 10.17
C PRO A 339 -4.98 0.98 9.45
N PHE A 340 -3.85 1.42 8.89
CA PHE A 340 -2.97 0.59 8.05
C PHE A 340 -1.68 0.13 8.76
N LEU A 341 -1.24 0.77 9.85
CA LEU A 341 0.06 0.47 10.49
C LEU A 341 0.14 -0.98 11.00
N PHE A 342 -0.98 -1.49 11.53
CA PHE A 342 -1.06 -2.78 12.22
C PHE A 342 -2.08 -3.72 11.57
N ASN A 343 -2.18 -3.68 10.24
CA ASN A 343 -3.13 -4.48 9.47
C ASN A 343 -2.50 -5.81 9.02
N THR A 344 -3.36 -6.78 8.71
CA THR A 344 -3.12 -8.09 8.07
C THR A 344 -2.33 -8.11 6.75
N SER A 345 -1.76 -6.99 6.31
CA SER A 345 -1.31 -6.79 4.93
C SER A 345 0.16 -6.49 4.72
N PHE A 346 0.95 -6.41 5.79
CA PHE A 346 2.37 -6.04 5.75
C PHE A 346 2.66 -4.77 4.93
N LYS A 347 1.63 -3.93 4.72
CA LYS A 347 1.71 -2.63 4.03
C LYS A 347 2.64 -1.69 4.77
N ASN A 348 2.70 -1.83 6.08
CA ASN A 348 3.60 -1.06 6.90
C ASN A 348 5.06 -1.56 6.78
N VAL A 349 5.77 -1.04 5.78
CA VAL A 349 7.17 -1.41 5.53
C VAL A 349 8.12 -1.03 6.67
N SER A 350 7.72 -0.13 7.58
CA SER A 350 8.58 0.24 8.71
C SER A 350 8.79 -0.93 9.68
N LEU A 351 7.85 -1.89 9.72
CA LEU A 351 7.98 -3.12 10.50
C LEU A 351 9.17 -3.98 10.06
N LEU A 352 9.61 -3.87 8.80
CA LEU A 352 10.77 -4.60 8.30
C LEU A 352 12.06 -4.17 9.02
N PHE A 353 12.18 -2.88 9.36
CA PHE A 353 13.30 -2.37 10.16
C PHE A 353 13.24 -2.86 11.61
N ILE A 354 12.04 -2.88 12.20
CA ILE A 354 11.85 -3.33 13.58
C ILE A 354 12.18 -4.83 13.70
N GLY A 355 11.61 -5.68 12.85
CA GLY A 355 11.80 -7.13 12.94
C GLY A 355 13.24 -7.57 12.69
N THR A 356 13.95 -6.92 11.76
CA THR A 356 15.38 -7.20 11.54
C THR A 356 16.27 -6.69 12.67
N GLN A 357 15.86 -5.63 13.39
CA GLN A 357 16.56 -5.11 14.55
C GLN A 357 16.37 -5.95 15.81
N LEU A 358 15.15 -6.42 16.08
CA LEU A 358 14.82 -7.14 17.32
C LEU A 358 15.75 -8.32 17.59
N PHE A 359 16.35 -8.87 16.54
CA PHE A 359 17.24 -10.03 16.58
C PHE A 359 18.59 -9.75 15.90
N SER A 360 19.03 -8.49 15.79
CA SER A 360 20.35 -8.19 15.23
C SER A 360 21.46 -8.66 16.17
N GLU A 361 22.44 -9.37 15.62
CA GLU A 361 23.58 -9.93 16.36
C GLU A 361 24.57 -8.82 16.74
N ASP A 362 24.23 -7.98 17.72
CA ASP A 362 25.16 -6.93 18.20
C ASP A 362 26.19 -7.44 19.21
N ASN A 363 26.23 -8.74 19.53
CA ASN A 363 27.28 -9.32 20.37
C ASN A 363 27.65 -10.75 19.93
N GLU A 364 28.89 -10.87 19.49
CA GLU A 364 29.60 -12.06 18.98
C GLU A 364 30.08 -13.01 20.08
N SER A 365 29.46 -12.99 21.27
CA SER A 365 29.77 -13.95 22.33
C SER A 365 29.09 -15.30 22.06
N ASP A 366 29.89 -16.34 22.28
CA ASP A 366 29.75 -17.77 21.99
C ASP A 366 28.55 -18.44 22.69
N HIS A 367 27.34 -17.91 22.49
CA HIS A 367 26.13 -18.42 23.13
C HIS A 367 25.61 -19.67 22.40
N LYS A 368 25.39 -20.75 23.17
CA LYS A 368 24.72 -21.97 22.69
C LYS A 368 23.40 -21.60 21.99
N ARG A 369 23.35 -21.90 20.69
CA ARG A 369 22.14 -21.72 19.86
C ARG A 369 21.33 -23.01 19.86
N ILE A 370 20.06 -22.93 20.24
CA ILE A 370 19.07 -24.01 20.23
C ILE A 370 18.32 -23.95 18.90
N GLY A 371 18.20 -25.09 18.22
CA GLY A 371 17.45 -25.18 16.96
C GLY A 371 17.86 -26.42 16.18
N TRP A 372 17.04 -26.80 15.20
CA TRP A 372 17.30 -27.98 14.40
C TRP A 372 18.47 -27.73 13.43
N LYS A 373 19.32 -28.75 13.21
CA LYS A 373 20.48 -28.65 12.30
C LYS A 373 20.12 -28.80 10.81
N PHE A 374 18.83 -28.92 10.47
CA PHE A 374 18.34 -29.23 9.12
C PHE A 374 18.12 -28.03 8.19
N ASP A 375 18.55 -26.81 8.56
CA ASP A 375 18.51 -25.65 7.65
C ASP A 375 19.63 -25.75 6.59
N GLY A 376 19.39 -26.59 5.59
CA GLY A 376 20.28 -26.80 4.46
C GLY A 376 20.27 -25.65 3.46
N GLU A 377 21.30 -25.58 2.62
CA GLU A 377 21.29 -24.71 1.45
C GLU A 377 20.62 -25.43 0.27
N ILE A 378 19.63 -24.77 -0.34
CA ILE A 378 19.00 -25.24 -1.57
C ILE A 378 19.52 -24.38 -2.73
N ASN A 379 19.81 -25.07 -3.85
CA ASN A 379 20.06 -24.42 -5.13
C ASN A 379 18.75 -24.32 -5.91
N ILE A 380 18.16 -23.13 -5.95
CA ILE A 380 16.99 -22.90 -6.80
C ILE A 380 17.47 -22.49 -8.20
N ILE A 381 17.05 -23.27 -9.20
CA ILE A 381 17.29 -22.98 -10.60
C ILE A 381 16.08 -22.21 -11.12
N LEU A 382 16.24 -20.90 -11.30
CA LEU A 382 15.20 -20.08 -11.92
C LEU A 382 15.59 -19.79 -13.38
N PRO A 383 14.59 -19.72 -14.30
CA PRO A 383 14.82 -19.15 -15.62
C PRO A 383 15.42 -17.75 -15.45
N ASP A 384 16.44 -17.41 -16.24
CA ASP A 384 17.13 -16.13 -16.13
C ASP A 384 16.32 -15.01 -16.80
N ILE A 385 15.08 -14.84 -16.34
CA ILE A 385 14.15 -13.82 -16.79
C ILE A 385 14.79 -12.44 -16.60
N PHE A 386 15.48 -12.24 -15.47
CA PHE A 386 16.16 -10.97 -15.20
C PHE A 386 17.30 -10.71 -16.19
N GLY A 387 18.12 -11.72 -16.51
CA GLY A 387 19.15 -11.61 -17.56
C GLY A 387 18.56 -11.39 -18.95
N MET A 388 17.44 -12.04 -19.28
CA MET A 388 16.70 -11.83 -20.53
C MET A 388 16.16 -10.40 -20.62
N LEU A 389 15.49 -9.91 -19.58
CA LEU A 389 15.01 -8.53 -19.48
C LEU A 389 16.15 -7.52 -19.53
N LEU A 390 17.30 -7.81 -18.91
CA LEU A 390 18.50 -6.97 -18.99
C LEU A 390 19.07 -6.91 -20.41
N LYS A 391 19.08 -8.03 -21.14
CA LYS A 391 19.49 -8.06 -22.55
C LYS A 391 18.55 -7.21 -23.39
N ILE A 392 17.25 -7.43 -23.27
CA ILE A 392 16.20 -6.65 -23.94
C ILE A 392 16.38 -5.16 -23.62
N TRP A 393 16.54 -4.81 -22.34
CA TRP A 393 16.74 -3.43 -21.89
C TRP A 393 18.01 -2.82 -22.46
N LYS A 394 19.15 -3.53 -22.44
CA LYS A 394 20.41 -3.03 -23.02
C LYS A 394 20.28 -2.76 -24.53
N THR A 395 19.58 -3.64 -25.25
CA THR A 395 19.29 -3.47 -26.68
C THR A 395 18.43 -2.22 -26.93
N ILE A 396 17.38 -2.06 -26.14
CA ILE A 396 16.41 -0.96 -26.27
C ILE A 396 16.98 0.38 -25.76
N CYS A 397 17.91 0.37 -24.80
CA CYS A 397 18.42 1.57 -24.15
C CYS A 397 19.04 2.57 -25.14
N LYS A 398 19.64 2.07 -26.23
CA LYS A 398 20.17 2.92 -27.32
C LYS A 398 19.07 3.70 -28.06
N TYR A 399 17.86 3.18 -28.09
CA TYR A 399 16.69 3.77 -28.77
C TYR A 399 15.71 4.42 -27.81
N ARG A 400 16.03 4.51 -26.50
CA ARG A 400 15.11 4.96 -25.45
C ARG A 400 14.45 6.30 -25.74
N VAL A 401 15.20 7.27 -26.30
CA VAL A 401 14.66 8.61 -26.60
C VAL A 401 13.64 8.53 -27.74
N LYS A 402 13.94 7.79 -28.81
CA LYS A 402 13.00 7.59 -29.94
C LYS A 402 11.74 6.85 -29.49
N LEU A 403 11.89 5.80 -28.67
CA LEU A 403 10.74 5.06 -28.14
C LEU A 403 9.89 5.90 -27.18
N LEU A 404 10.52 6.75 -26.36
CA LEU A 404 9.79 7.71 -25.53
C LEU A 404 9.04 8.73 -26.38
N MET A 405 9.63 9.26 -27.46
CA MET A 405 8.94 10.17 -28.38
C MET A 405 7.74 9.50 -29.05
N VAL A 406 7.90 8.28 -29.56
CA VAL A 406 6.79 7.50 -30.15
C VAL A 406 5.70 7.22 -29.13
N SER A 407 6.09 6.89 -27.89
CA SER A 407 5.16 6.69 -26.78
C SER A 407 4.37 7.95 -26.43
N ILE A 408 5.02 9.12 -26.41
CA ILE A 408 4.36 10.41 -26.17
C ILE A 408 3.38 10.73 -27.30
N LEU A 409 3.80 10.56 -28.56
CA LEU A 409 2.92 10.78 -29.72
C LEU A 409 1.72 9.82 -29.71
N GLY A 410 1.94 8.54 -29.41
CA GLY A 410 0.88 7.54 -29.25
C GLY A 410 -0.10 7.90 -28.14
N SER A 411 0.41 8.41 -27.01
CA SER A 411 -0.41 8.88 -25.90
C SER A 411 -1.28 10.07 -26.28
N LEU A 412 -0.70 11.08 -26.92
CA LEU A 412 -1.44 12.27 -27.38
C LEU A 412 -2.49 11.92 -28.44
N ALA A 413 -2.15 11.05 -29.40
CA ALA A 413 -3.07 10.65 -30.46
C ALA A 413 -4.29 9.89 -29.91
N VAL A 414 -4.06 8.88 -29.05
CA VAL A 414 -5.15 8.10 -28.45
C VAL A 414 -5.97 8.97 -27.50
N GLY A 415 -5.33 9.82 -26.69
CA GLY A 415 -6.02 10.76 -25.81
C GLY A 415 -6.91 11.74 -26.58
N ALA A 416 -6.39 12.37 -27.63
CA ALA A 416 -7.16 13.30 -28.46
C ALA A 416 -8.34 12.61 -29.18
N LEU A 417 -8.13 11.39 -29.66
CA LEU A 417 -9.19 10.59 -30.28
C LEU A 417 -10.31 10.32 -29.28
N LEU A 418 -9.98 9.77 -28.09
CA LEU A 418 -10.97 9.47 -27.05
C LEU A 418 -11.68 10.71 -26.55
N TYR A 419 -10.97 11.83 -26.40
CA TYR A 419 -11.60 13.08 -26.02
C TYR A 419 -12.62 13.54 -27.07
N ARG A 420 -12.31 13.39 -28.36
CA ARG A 420 -13.20 13.80 -29.46
C ARG A 420 -14.39 12.87 -29.66
N THR A 421 -14.22 11.57 -29.45
CA THR A 421 -15.27 10.56 -29.71
C THR A 421 -16.13 10.24 -28.49
N ALA A 422 -15.69 10.57 -27.27
CA ALA A 422 -16.47 10.31 -26.07
C ALA A 422 -17.66 11.28 -25.96
N GLU A 423 -18.87 10.72 -25.96
CA GLU A 423 -20.08 11.42 -25.58
C GLU A 423 -20.23 11.45 -24.06
N ASP A 424 -20.53 12.62 -23.52
CA ASP A 424 -20.76 12.79 -22.09
C ASP A 424 -22.19 12.33 -21.75
N PRO A 425 -22.37 11.40 -20.79
CA PRO A 425 -23.70 11.00 -20.38
C PRO A 425 -24.42 12.18 -19.71
N VAL A 426 -25.71 12.30 -19.98
CA VAL A 426 -26.57 13.37 -19.44
C VAL A 426 -26.78 13.16 -17.94
N ARG A 427 -26.91 11.90 -17.51
CA ARG A 427 -27.00 11.51 -16.09
C ARG A 427 -26.40 10.13 -15.85
N TYR A 428 -25.92 9.93 -14.62
CA TYR A 428 -25.51 8.62 -14.15
C TYR A 428 -26.58 8.04 -13.23
N LEU A 429 -26.97 6.79 -13.44
CA LEU A 429 -27.75 6.02 -12.47
C LEU A 429 -26.80 5.15 -11.65
N LEU A 430 -26.71 5.44 -10.36
CA LEU A 430 -25.77 4.82 -9.43
C LEU A 430 -26.54 4.19 -8.26
N PRO A 431 -26.07 3.07 -7.67
CA PRO A 431 -26.76 2.45 -6.55
C PRO A 431 -26.79 3.40 -5.35
N ARG A 432 -27.92 3.49 -4.62
CA ARG A 432 -28.03 4.35 -3.43
C ARG A 432 -26.95 4.05 -2.40
N LYS A 433 -26.59 2.77 -2.23
CA LYS A 433 -25.50 2.29 -1.36
C LYS A 433 -24.10 2.82 -1.73
N ALA A 434 -23.91 3.37 -2.93
CA ALA A 434 -22.64 3.98 -3.33
C ALA A 434 -22.46 5.39 -2.72
N PHE A 435 -23.54 6.00 -2.23
CA PHE A 435 -23.52 7.32 -1.59
C PHE A 435 -23.36 7.15 -0.07
N GLU A 436 -22.51 7.98 0.52
CA GLU A 436 -22.26 7.98 1.97
C GLU A 436 -23.34 8.77 2.74
N TYR A 437 -23.89 9.81 2.12
CA TYR A 437 -24.98 10.63 2.65
C TYR A 437 -26.10 10.70 1.62
N THR A 438 -27.33 10.38 2.04
CA THR A 438 -28.49 10.25 1.15
C THR A 438 -29.65 11.15 1.53
N ASP A 439 -29.46 12.05 2.50
CA ASP A 439 -30.54 12.85 3.10
C ASP A 439 -31.14 13.88 2.12
N ASP A 440 -30.41 14.19 1.04
CA ASP A 440 -30.81 15.07 -0.07
C ASP A 440 -31.15 14.28 -1.36
N LEU A 441 -31.20 12.95 -1.30
CA LEU A 441 -31.54 12.09 -2.44
C LEU A 441 -33.00 11.67 -2.33
N GLU A 442 -33.86 12.41 -3.02
CA GLU A 442 -35.32 12.21 -2.99
C GLU A 442 -35.82 11.22 -4.06
N GLU A 443 -35.16 11.15 -5.23
CA GLU A 443 -35.59 10.30 -6.34
C GLU A 443 -34.79 8.99 -6.44
N SER A 444 -35.52 7.87 -6.41
CA SER A 444 -34.97 6.52 -6.57
C SER A 444 -35.70 5.75 -7.67
N TYR A 445 -34.95 4.96 -8.43
CA TYR A 445 -35.42 4.12 -9.54
C TYR A 445 -35.07 2.65 -9.27
N TYR A 446 -35.95 1.74 -9.71
CA TYR A 446 -35.67 0.31 -9.77
C TYR A 446 -35.68 -0.13 -11.23
N LEU A 447 -34.54 -0.60 -11.71
CA LEU A 447 -34.34 -0.96 -13.12
C LEU A 447 -34.64 -2.45 -13.33
N ARG A 448 -35.22 -2.81 -14.49
CA ARG A 448 -35.50 -4.21 -14.85
C ARG A 448 -34.24 -4.95 -15.28
N SER A 449 -33.33 -4.26 -15.95
CA SER A 449 -32.05 -4.80 -16.43
C SER A 449 -30.96 -3.73 -16.47
N LYS A 450 -29.72 -4.11 -16.81
CA LYS A 450 -28.58 -3.19 -16.92
C LYS A 450 -28.70 -2.23 -18.10
N GLU A 451 -29.51 -2.61 -19.08
CA GLU A 451 -29.76 -1.90 -20.32
C GLU A 451 -31.09 -1.12 -20.28
N ASP A 452 -31.76 -1.08 -19.12
CA ASP A 452 -33.03 -0.38 -18.91
C ASP A 452 -32.80 1.14 -18.80
N ILE A 453 -32.50 1.74 -19.96
CA ILE A 453 -32.27 3.17 -20.13
C ILE A 453 -33.60 3.91 -19.97
N GLN A 454 -33.75 4.62 -18.85
CA GLN A 454 -34.96 5.39 -18.54
C GLN A 454 -35.06 6.67 -19.38
N GLU A 455 -33.94 7.37 -19.59
CA GLU A 455 -33.84 8.55 -20.46
C GLU A 455 -32.67 8.41 -21.45
N LYS A 456 -32.82 8.96 -22.66
CA LYS A 456 -31.75 8.93 -23.67
C LYS A 456 -30.53 9.71 -23.15
N GLY A 457 -29.38 9.03 -23.06
CA GLY A 457 -28.14 9.60 -22.51
C GLY A 457 -27.84 9.16 -21.07
N ASP A 458 -28.64 8.26 -20.50
CA ASP A 458 -28.37 7.65 -19.20
C ASP A 458 -27.22 6.67 -19.25
N LYS A 459 -26.37 6.74 -18.22
CA LYS A 459 -25.34 5.74 -18.00
C LYS A 459 -25.53 5.04 -16.65
N ILE A 460 -25.84 3.75 -16.72
CA ILE A 460 -26.05 2.90 -15.54
C ILE A 460 -24.70 2.31 -15.12
N LEU A 461 -24.33 2.47 -13.85
CA LEU A 461 -23.15 1.83 -13.27
C LEU A 461 -23.51 1.10 -11.97
N GLY A 462 -22.92 -0.07 -11.74
CA GLY A 462 -23.05 -0.77 -10.45
C GLY A 462 -24.39 -1.47 -10.21
N PHE A 463 -25.25 -1.64 -11.23
CA PHE A 463 -26.47 -2.44 -11.10
C PHE A 463 -26.15 -3.91 -10.78
N GLU A 464 -26.78 -4.43 -9.73
CA GLU A 464 -26.62 -5.81 -9.27
C GLU A 464 -27.86 -6.66 -9.56
N SER A 465 -29.04 -6.15 -9.22
CA SER A 465 -30.32 -6.84 -9.42
C SER A 465 -31.48 -5.85 -9.51
N PRO A 466 -32.69 -6.29 -9.95
CA PRO A 466 -33.87 -5.42 -10.00
C PRO A 466 -34.31 -4.85 -8.64
N GLN A 467 -33.83 -5.40 -7.53
CA GLN A 467 -34.05 -4.89 -6.17
C GLN A 467 -33.03 -3.82 -5.77
N THR A 468 -32.04 -3.53 -6.63
CA THR A 468 -31.05 -2.48 -6.37
C THR A 468 -31.69 -1.13 -6.56
N GLU A 469 -31.78 -0.36 -5.48
CA GLU A 469 -32.24 1.02 -5.53
C GLU A 469 -31.18 1.90 -6.20
N MET A 470 -31.56 2.52 -7.32
CA MET A 470 -30.68 3.36 -8.14
C MET A 470 -31.09 4.81 -8.02
N VAL A 471 -30.13 5.73 -8.01
CA VAL A 471 -30.35 7.17 -7.91
C VAL A 471 -29.75 7.84 -9.13
N ALA A 472 -30.53 8.70 -9.79
CA ALA A 472 -30.05 9.51 -10.89
C ALA A 472 -29.24 10.70 -10.34
N PHE A 473 -28.05 10.91 -10.90
CA PHE A 473 -27.18 11.99 -10.49
C PHE A 473 -26.60 12.73 -11.70
N LYS A 474 -26.70 14.07 -11.66
CA LYS A 474 -26.23 15.01 -12.69
C LYS A 474 -25.20 15.97 -12.09
N GLY A 475 -24.28 16.49 -12.91
CA GLY A 475 -23.26 17.47 -12.49
C GLY A 475 -21.90 17.26 -13.16
N ASN A 476 -20.83 17.74 -12.52
CA ASN A 476 -19.45 17.67 -13.03
C ASN A 476 -18.89 16.25 -13.15
N ILE A 477 -19.63 15.24 -12.69
CA ILE A 477 -19.28 13.83 -12.76
C ILE A 477 -18.93 13.37 -14.19
N ALA A 478 -19.69 13.77 -15.20
CA ALA A 478 -19.45 13.40 -16.59
C ALA A 478 -18.12 13.99 -17.09
N THR A 479 -17.89 15.28 -16.84
CA THR A 479 -16.65 15.98 -17.20
C THR A 479 -15.42 15.35 -16.53
N VAL A 480 -15.52 14.99 -15.24
CA VAL A 480 -14.42 14.35 -14.51
C VAL A 480 -14.14 12.94 -15.04
N GLU A 481 -15.18 12.16 -15.36
CA GLU A 481 -15.02 10.83 -15.95
C GLU A 481 -14.43 10.91 -17.37
N ARG A 482 -14.86 11.88 -18.18
CA ARG A 482 -14.27 12.12 -19.51
C ARG A 482 -12.80 12.48 -19.41
N PHE A 483 -12.43 13.35 -18.48
CA PHE A 483 -11.03 13.68 -18.22
C PHE A 483 -10.22 12.43 -17.83
N ARG A 484 -10.71 11.62 -16.89
CA ARG A 484 -10.08 10.36 -16.46
C ARG A 484 -9.87 9.39 -17.62
N ASN A 485 -10.92 9.18 -18.42
CA ASN A 485 -10.88 8.26 -19.56
C ASN A 485 -9.91 8.74 -20.64
N THR A 486 -9.87 10.05 -20.88
CA THR A 486 -8.93 10.66 -21.83
C THR A 486 -7.48 10.46 -21.38
N VAL A 487 -7.18 10.78 -20.12
CA VAL A 487 -5.82 10.64 -19.57
C VAL A 487 -5.38 9.19 -19.55
N SER A 488 -6.22 8.28 -19.05
CA SER A 488 -5.87 6.86 -18.97
C SER A 488 -5.81 6.19 -20.32
N GLY A 489 -6.69 6.53 -21.23
CA GLY A 489 -6.63 6.08 -22.61
C GLY A 489 -5.34 6.54 -23.31
N GLY A 490 -4.93 7.79 -23.10
CA GLY A 490 -3.62 8.28 -23.55
C GLY A 490 -2.46 7.49 -22.96
N ILE A 491 -2.44 7.28 -21.64
CA ILE A 491 -1.41 6.47 -20.98
C ILE A 491 -1.34 5.05 -21.58
N TRP A 492 -2.49 4.41 -21.78
CA TRP A 492 -2.57 3.10 -22.42
C TRP A 492 -2.04 3.11 -23.86
N GLY A 493 -2.42 4.13 -24.65
CA GLY A 493 -1.88 4.34 -26.00
C GLY A 493 -0.37 4.49 -26.00
N GLY A 494 0.18 5.25 -25.05
CA GLY A 494 1.62 5.43 -24.88
C GLY A 494 2.34 4.15 -24.46
N VAL A 495 1.79 3.39 -23.52
CA VAL A 495 2.35 2.10 -23.09
C VAL A 495 2.34 1.09 -24.24
N LEU A 496 1.22 0.97 -24.96
CA LEU A 496 1.07 0.03 -26.06
C LEU A 496 2.06 0.33 -27.18
N THR A 497 2.16 1.60 -27.57
CA THR A 497 3.12 2.04 -28.61
C THR A 497 4.57 1.88 -28.17
N PHE A 498 4.88 2.11 -26.89
CA PHE A 498 6.22 1.82 -26.34
C PHE A 498 6.56 0.33 -26.42
N VAL A 499 5.64 -0.55 -25.98
CA VAL A 499 5.84 -2.00 -25.96
C VAL A 499 6.00 -2.55 -27.38
N ILE A 500 5.11 -2.16 -28.30
CA ILE A 500 5.20 -2.56 -29.71
C ILE A 500 6.52 -2.05 -30.31
N GLY A 501 6.86 -0.77 -30.11
CA GLY A 501 8.11 -0.20 -30.59
C GLY A 501 9.34 -0.91 -30.02
N ALA A 502 9.33 -1.24 -28.74
CA ALA A 502 10.38 -1.99 -28.07
C ALA A 502 10.56 -3.40 -28.65
N ILE A 503 9.46 -4.11 -28.92
CA ILE A 503 9.48 -5.43 -29.57
C ILE A 503 10.05 -5.32 -30.97
N LEU A 504 9.58 -4.35 -31.78
CA LEU A 504 10.07 -4.14 -33.15
C LEU A 504 11.57 -3.81 -33.18
N VAL A 505 12.04 -2.93 -32.29
CA VAL A 505 13.48 -2.60 -32.15
C VAL A 505 14.27 -3.84 -31.75
N TYR A 506 13.77 -4.62 -30.79
CA TYR A 506 14.44 -5.83 -30.34
C TYR A 506 14.55 -6.86 -31.47
N LEU A 507 13.46 -7.12 -32.20
CA LEU A 507 13.45 -8.00 -33.36
C LEU A 507 14.42 -7.51 -34.44
N LYS A 508 14.38 -6.22 -34.78
CA LYS A 508 15.28 -5.63 -35.79
C LYS A 508 16.76 -5.78 -35.43
N VAL A 509 17.14 -5.55 -34.18
CA VAL A 509 18.54 -5.66 -33.74
C VAL A 509 18.98 -7.12 -33.63
N THR A 510 18.08 -8.01 -33.19
CA THR A 510 18.42 -9.42 -32.97
C THR A 510 18.52 -10.20 -34.29
N PHE A 511 17.60 -9.96 -35.23
CA PHE A 511 17.57 -10.65 -36.53
C PHE A 511 18.32 -9.89 -37.63
N GLY A 512 18.41 -8.56 -37.57
CA GLY A 512 19.12 -7.76 -38.57
C GLY A 512 20.66 -7.90 -38.51
N ASN A 513 21.23 -8.21 -37.35
CA ASN A 513 22.66 -8.49 -37.22
C ASN A 513 23.06 -9.94 -37.59
N GLY A 514 22.08 -10.82 -37.85
CA GLY A 514 22.33 -12.20 -38.29
C GLY A 514 22.61 -12.33 -39.79
N VAL A 515 22.29 -11.31 -40.59
CA VAL A 515 22.43 -11.34 -42.06
C VAL A 515 23.81 -10.87 -42.52
N LEU A 516 24.54 -10.09 -41.71
CA LEU A 516 25.87 -9.54 -42.04
C LEU A 516 27.05 -10.41 -41.55
N LYS A 517 26.81 -11.66 -41.13
CA LYS A 517 27.87 -12.57 -40.64
C LYS A 517 28.06 -13.84 -41.48
N HIS A 518 27.45 -13.89 -42.67
CA HIS A 518 27.58 -15.01 -43.61
C HIS A 518 28.24 -14.64 -44.94
N GLU A 519 28.82 -13.44 -45.05
CA GLU A 519 29.68 -13.04 -46.17
C GLU A 519 31.07 -12.69 -45.61
N GLU A 520 31.86 -13.72 -45.33
CA GLU A 520 33.33 -13.72 -45.40
C GLU A 520 33.83 -15.15 -45.57
#